data_AF-A0A0D0B6B6-F1
#
_entry.id   AF-A0A0D0B6B6-F1
#
_cell.length_a   1.000
_cell.length_b   1.000
_cell.length_c   1.000
_cell.angle_alpha   90.00
_cell.angle_beta   90.00
_cell.angle_gamma   90.00
#
_symmetry.space_group_name_H-M   'P 1'
#
loop_
_entity.id
_entity.type
_entity.pdbx_description
1 polymer ?
#
loop_
_entity_poly.entity_id
_entity_poly.type
_entity_poly.pdbx_seq_one_letter_code
_entity_poly.pdbx_strand_id
1 'polypeptide(L)'
;MTHPHCSESAEPSVRPVKLISESKDVSDDRCSRQSVVSSCDSQSNFPPDPITQSHINDVIRRFAAACHPSNFEEGGCSVCGQLCLLSSLSPLGNIRNMLSVLEVDGVTRLPCSSVTEPVREQMGPVLDTTCNDMVCTPCRSSIRQGKVPCYALCNGLWLGNVPPELQGLTFYERLLVSRVQHSKCFVRVQRGKVKGEHSKLVANVVAYENPTPKIYN
;
A
#
# COMPACT_ATOMS: atom_id res chain seq x y z
N MET A 1 -16.77 -19.00 69.62
CA MET A 1 -17.88 -18.67 68.71
C MET A 1 -17.34 -17.64 67.73
N THR A 2 -16.58 -18.11 66.75
CA THR A 2 -16.96 -18.25 65.32
C THR A 2 -16.89 -16.90 64.59
N HIS A 3 -15.69 -16.60 64.09
CA HIS A 3 -15.47 -15.63 63.01
C HIS A 3 -16.04 -16.21 61.70
N PRO A 4 -16.72 -15.42 60.86
CA PRO A 4 -17.19 -15.88 59.57
C PRO A 4 -16.06 -15.90 58.53
N HIS A 5 -16.09 -16.95 57.73
CA HIS A 5 -15.24 -17.25 56.58
C HIS A 5 -15.22 -16.09 55.56
N CYS A 6 -14.01 -15.67 55.19
CA CYS A 6 -13.75 -14.90 53.99
C CYS A 6 -13.78 -15.87 52.80
N SER A 7 -14.67 -15.62 51.84
CA SER A 7 -14.86 -16.40 50.62
C SER A 7 -13.62 -16.38 49.73
N GLU A 8 -13.18 -17.56 49.30
CA GLU A 8 -12.13 -17.79 48.31
C GLU A 8 -12.40 -17.05 47.00
N SER A 9 -11.49 -16.15 46.65
CA SER A 9 -11.35 -15.61 45.29
C SER A 9 -10.72 -16.69 44.41
N ALA A 10 -11.48 -17.19 43.43
CA ALA A 10 -10.99 -18.16 42.46
C ALA A 10 -9.78 -17.62 41.68
N GLU A 11 -8.66 -18.35 41.71
CA GLU A 11 -7.50 -18.10 40.86
C GLU A 11 -7.89 -18.28 39.38
N PRO A 12 -7.62 -17.31 38.48
CA PRO A 12 -7.86 -17.51 37.07
C PRO A 12 -6.79 -18.45 36.50
N SER A 13 -7.27 -19.56 35.93
CA SER A 13 -6.48 -20.56 35.20
C SER A 13 -5.66 -19.90 34.09
N VAL A 14 -4.34 -19.77 34.33
CA VAL A 14 -3.37 -19.31 33.34
C VAL A 14 -3.19 -20.43 32.31
N ARG A 15 -3.77 -20.26 31.11
CA ARG A 15 -3.47 -21.13 29.98
C ARG A 15 -2.20 -20.63 29.29
N PRO A 16 -1.23 -21.50 28.99
CA PRO A 16 -0.05 -21.11 28.24
C PRO A 16 -0.44 -20.79 26.80
N VAL A 17 -0.09 -19.58 26.35
CA VAL A 17 -0.20 -19.17 24.95
C VAL A 17 0.92 -19.89 24.19
N LYS A 18 0.56 -20.79 23.27
CA LYS A 18 1.51 -21.38 22.32
C LYS A 18 2.03 -20.28 21.40
N LEU A 19 3.33 -20.04 21.44
CA LEU A 19 4.06 -19.36 20.38
C LEU A 19 3.82 -20.11 19.07
N ILE A 20 3.14 -19.46 18.13
CA ILE A 20 2.94 -19.96 16.78
C ILE A 20 4.33 -19.91 16.12
N SER A 21 4.91 -21.08 15.92
CA SER A 21 6.05 -21.28 15.04
C SER A 21 5.63 -20.93 13.61
N GLU A 22 6.40 -20.05 12.98
CA GLU A 22 6.28 -19.69 11.57
C GLU A 22 6.17 -20.96 10.72
N SER A 23 4.99 -21.14 10.13
CA SER A 23 4.77 -22.14 9.10
C SER A 23 5.13 -21.51 7.78
N LYS A 24 6.24 -21.99 7.22
CA LYS A 24 6.54 -21.90 5.80
C LYS A 24 5.32 -22.39 5.02
N ASP A 25 4.90 -21.61 4.03
CA ASP A 25 4.45 -22.06 2.71
C ASP A 25 4.04 -20.83 1.91
N VAL A 26 5.03 -20.00 1.56
CA VAL A 26 4.91 -19.11 0.41
C VAL A 26 5.03 -20.02 -0.80
N SER A 27 3.91 -20.26 -1.46
CA SER A 27 3.86 -20.88 -2.77
C SER A 27 4.55 -19.91 -3.73
N ASP A 28 5.80 -20.19 -4.06
CA ASP A 28 6.52 -19.51 -5.13
C ASP A 28 5.69 -19.64 -6.41
N ASP A 29 5.07 -18.53 -6.80
CA ASP A 29 4.52 -18.35 -8.13
C ASP A 29 5.70 -18.49 -9.09
N ARG A 30 5.89 -19.70 -9.61
CA ARG A 30 6.82 -20.02 -10.68
C ARG A 30 6.39 -19.19 -11.89
N CYS A 31 6.91 -17.97 -11.96
CA CYS A 31 7.09 -17.26 -13.19
C CYS A 31 7.82 -18.24 -14.10
N SER A 32 7.09 -18.82 -15.05
CA SER A 32 7.66 -19.58 -16.14
C SER A 32 8.54 -18.61 -16.89
N ARG A 33 9.80 -18.52 -16.45
CA ARG A 33 10.91 -18.12 -17.29
C ARG A 33 10.88 -19.12 -18.42
N GLN A 34 10.14 -18.81 -19.48
CA GLN A 34 10.52 -19.25 -20.79
C GLN A 34 11.97 -18.81 -20.90
N SER A 35 12.86 -19.78 -20.78
CA SER A 35 14.22 -19.68 -21.25
C SER A 35 14.08 -19.30 -22.71
N VAL A 36 14.11 -18.00 -23.00
CA VAL A 36 14.55 -17.54 -24.29
C VAL A 36 16.01 -17.98 -24.29
N VAL A 37 16.23 -19.21 -24.77
CA VAL A 37 17.54 -19.71 -25.09
C VAL A 37 17.96 -18.81 -26.23
N SER A 38 18.57 -17.68 -25.89
CA SER A 38 19.22 -16.83 -26.86
C SER A 38 20.31 -17.72 -27.44
N SER A 39 20.09 -18.24 -28.64
CA SER A 39 21.07 -18.99 -29.39
C SER A 39 22.30 -18.10 -29.57
N CYS A 40 23.26 -18.21 -28.67
CA CYS A 40 24.52 -17.47 -28.72
C CYS A 40 25.50 -18.19 -29.65
N ASP A 41 25.06 -18.44 -30.89
CA ASP A 41 25.82 -19.20 -31.88
C ASP A 41 25.80 -18.53 -33.26
N SER A 42 25.85 -17.20 -33.26
CA SER A 42 26.44 -16.47 -34.37
C SER A 42 27.88 -16.18 -33.98
N GLN A 43 28.83 -16.89 -34.58
CA GLN A 43 30.26 -16.60 -34.52
C GLN A 43 30.49 -15.15 -34.97
N SER A 44 30.36 -14.20 -34.05
CA SER A 44 30.84 -12.84 -34.27
C SER A 44 32.36 -12.93 -34.21
N ASN A 45 33.02 -12.74 -35.34
CA ASN A 45 34.48 -12.66 -35.38
C ASN A 45 34.93 -11.66 -34.32
N PHE A 46 35.77 -12.13 -33.39
CA PHE A 46 36.37 -11.30 -32.37
C PHE A 46 37.81 -10.96 -32.80
N PRO A 47 38.23 -9.70 -32.71
CA PRO A 47 37.45 -8.54 -32.27
C PRO A 47 36.38 -8.15 -33.31
N PRO A 48 35.23 -7.60 -32.87
CA PRO A 48 34.21 -7.11 -33.78
C PRO A 48 34.79 -6.02 -34.69
N ASP A 49 34.21 -5.91 -35.88
CA ASP A 49 34.59 -4.85 -36.81
C ASP A 49 34.47 -3.47 -36.15
N PRO A 50 35.37 -2.52 -36.46
CA PRO A 50 35.34 -1.18 -35.91
C PRO A 50 34.01 -0.51 -36.19
N ILE A 51 33.49 0.21 -35.19
CA ILE A 51 32.19 0.87 -35.29
C ILE A 51 32.16 1.86 -36.46
N THR A 52 31.14 1.75 -37.30
CA THR A 52 30.96 2.66 -38.44
C THR A 52 30.27 3.94 -38.00
N GLN A 53 30.50 5.04 -38.72
CA GLN A 53 29.84 6.31 -38.44
C GLN A 53 28.30 6.21 -38.52
N SER A 54 27.78 5.36 -39.42
CA SER A 54 26.34 5.08 -39.48
C SER A 54 25.82 4.48 -38.19
N HIS A 55 26.54 3.50 -37.64
CA HIS A 55 26.14 2.86 -36.39
C HIS A 55 26.18 3.85 -35.22
N ILE A 56 27.19 4.73 -35.14
CA ILE A 56 27.24 5.82 -34.17
C ILE A 56 26.01 6.72 -34.30
N ASN A 57 25.69 7.17 -35.52
CA ASN A 57 24.55 8.04 -35.77
C ASN A 57 23.22 7.37 -35.41
N ASP A 58 23.07 6.07 -35.68
CA ASP A 58 21.87 5.32 -35.34
C ASP A 58 21.71 5.14 -33.83
N VAL A 59 22.81 4.88 -33.10
CA VAL A 59 22.81 4.85 -31.64
C VAL A 59 22.39 6.21 -31.08
N ILE A 60 22.96 7.31 -31.59
CA ILE A 60 22.60 8.67 -31.17
C ILE A 60 21.11 8.95 -31.42
N ARG A 61 20.60 8.61 -32.61
CA ARG A 61 19.17 8.82 -32.94
C ARG A 61 18.25 8.02 -32.04
N ARG A 62 18.57 6.73 -31.80
CA ARG A 62 17.77 5.87 -30.92
C ARG A 62 17.80 6.36 -29.49
N PHE A 63 18.96 6.81 -29.01
CA PHE A 63 19.09 7.43 -27.70
C PHE A 63 18.25 8.70 -27.61
N ALA A 64 18.40 9.63 -28.56
CA ALA A 64 17.63 10.87 -28.57
C ALA A 64 16.11 10.63 -28.64
N ALA A 65 15.67 9.67 -29.47
CA ALA A 65 14.26 9.28 -29.56
C ALA A 65 13.74 8.63 -28.27
N ALA A 66 14.54 7.74 -27.65
CA ALA A 66 14.19 7.10 -26.38
C ALA A 66 14.14 8.12 -25.23
N CYS A 67 15.05 9.09 -25.23
CA CYS A 67 15.14 10.18 -24.26
C CYS A 67 14.18 11.35 -24.53
N HIS A 68 13.30 11.24 -25.53
CA HIS A 68 12.32 12.29 -25.80
C HIS A 68 11.34 12.44 -24.62
N PRO A 69 10.99 13.66 -24.17
CA PRO A 69 10.15 13.88 -22.99
C PRO A 69 8.83 13.13 -23.01
N SER A 70 8.21 12.98 -24.18
CA SER A 70 6.95 12.23 -24.35
C SER A 70 6.99 10.77 -23.86
N ASN A 71 8.18 10.19 -23.68
CA ASN A 71 8.35 8.82 -23.19
C ASN A 71 8.39 8.72 -21.65
N PHE A 72 8.53 9.86 -20.96
CA PHE A 72 8.64 9.93 -19.49
C PHE A 72 7.67 10.92 -18.86
N GLU A 73 7.00 11.76 -19.66
CA GLU A 73 5.96 12.63 -19.16
C GLU A 73 4.83 11.80 -18.55
N GLU A 74 4.51 12.14 -17.31
CA GLU A 74 3.51 11.47 -16.50
C GLU A 74 2.36 12.42 -16.18
N GLY A 75 1.18 11.84 -16.01
CA GLY A 75 0.00 12.51 -15.50
C GLY A 75 -0.69 11.62 -14.47
N GLY A 76 -1.51 12.24 -13.62
CA GLY A 76 -2.32 11.51 -12.66
C GLY A 76 -3.52 10.85 -13.31
N CYS A 77 -3.93 9.69 -12.77
CA CYS A 77 -5.20 9.06 -13.10
C CYS A 77 -6.29 9.48 -12.10
N SER A 78 -7.40 10.07 -12.57
CA SER A 78 -8.53 10.48 -11.72
C SER A 78 -9.19 9.34 -10.95
N VAL A 79 -9.01 8.07 -11.35
CA VAL A 79 -9.65 6.92 -10.70
C VAL A 79 -8.79 6.31 -9.59
N CYS A 80 -7.49 6.21 -9.79
CA CYS A 80 -6.56 5.56 -8.82
C CYS A 80 -5.54 6.50 -8.19
N GLY A 81 -5.45 7.76 -8.64
CA GLY A 81 -4.49 8.76 -8.16
C GLY A 81 -3.02 8.47 -8.52
N GLN A 82 -2.72 7.39 -9.23
CA GLN A 82 -1.34 7.04 -9.60
C GLN A 82 -0.84 7.90 -10.76
N LEU A 83 0.45 8.25 -10.71
CA LEU A 83 1.18 8.78 -11.86
C LEU A 83 1.36 7.67 -12.90
N CYS A 84 0.96 7.97 -14.13
CA CYS A 84 1.04 7.08 -15.28
C CYS A 84 1.60 7.86 -16.46
N LEU A 85 2.30 7.18 -17.36
CA LEU A 85 2.77 7.80 -18.61
C LEU A 85 1.60 8.39 -19.38
N LEU A 86 1.76 9.60 -19.94
CA LEU A 86 0.71 10.26 -20.73
C LEU A 86 0.21 9.38 -21.89
N SER A 87 1.12 8.60 -22.50
CA SER A 87 0.80 7.63 -23.56
C SER A 87 -0.16 6.51 -23.12
N SER A 88 -0.26 6.25 -21.81
CA SER A 88 -1.12 5.22 -21.21
C SER A 88 -2.42 5.77 -20.62
N LEU A 89 -2.58 7.09 -20.65
CA LEU A 89 -3.77 7.80 -20.17
C LEU A 89 -4.73 8.08 -21.34
N SER A 90 -6.01 8.14 -21.02
CA SER A 90 -7.06 8.51 -21.96
C SER A 90 -8.09 9.41 -21.27
N PRO A 91 -8.84 10.25 -22.00
CA PRO A 91 -9.86 11.09 -21.39
C PRO A 91 -10.95 10.26 -20.71
N LEU A 92 -11.28 10.62 -19.46
CA LEU A 92 -12.36 10.02 -18.66
C LEU A 92 -13.73 10.20 -19.32
N GLY A 93 -13.89 11.26 -20.13
CA GLY A 93 -15.05 11.51 -21.00
C GLY A 93 -15.56 10.27 -21.74
N ASN A 94 -14.64 9.41 -22.19
CA ASN A 94 -14.94 8.20 -22.98
C ASN A 94 -15.68 7.11 -22.20
N ILE A 95 -15.72 7.18 -20.86
CA ILE A 95 -16.35 6.20 -19.99
C ILE A 95 -17.28 6.83 -18.95
N ARG A 96 -17.70 8.10 -19.13
CA ARG A 96 -18.54 8.84 -18.18
C ARG A 96 -19.81 8.09 -17.77
N ASN A 97 -20.44 7.39 -18.71
CA ASN A 97 -21.69 6.65 -18.47
C ASN A 97 -21.49 5.33 -17.67
N MET A 98 -20.24 4.94 -17.38
CA MET A 98 -19.89 3.71 -16.67
C MET A 98 -19.33 3.99 -15.26
N LEU A 99 -19.32 5.24 -14.81
CA LEU A 99 -18.67 5.64 -13.55
C LEU A 99 -19.47 5.27 -12.31
N SER A 100 -20.74 4.83 -12.44
CA SER A 100 -21.57 4.41 -11.31
C SER A 100 -20.95 3.26 -10.49
N VAL A 101 -20.03 2.48 -11.09
CA VAL A 101 -19.27 1.44 -10.39
C VAL A 101 -18.35 2.01 -9.30
N LEU A 102 -18.02 3.30 -9.35
CA LEU A 102 -17.14 3.99 -8.41
C LEU A 102 -17.91 4.73 -7.30
N GLU A 103 -19.24 4.60 -7.26
CA GLU A 103 -20.09 5.18 -6.23
C GLU A 103 -20.10 4.23 -5.01
N VAL A 104 -19.55 4.70 -3.89
CA VAL A 104 -19.45 3.93 -2.65
C VAL A 104 -19.69 4.85 -1.45
N ASP A 105 -20.65 4.48 -0.61
CA ASP A 105 -20.96 5.17 0.64
C ASP A 105 -19.90 4.88 1.71
N GLY A 106 -19.65 5.83 2.62
CA GLY A 106 -18.74 5.66 3.75
C GLY A 106 -17.27 5.92 3.46
N VAL A 107 -16.92 6.24 2.21
CA VAL A 107 -15.52 6.37 1.76
C VAL A 107 -15.05 7.82 1.73
N THR A 108 -15.92 8.75 1.35
CA THR A 108 -15.58 10.17 1.22
C THR A 108 -16.13 10.98 2.39
N ARG A 109 -15.47 12.08 2.75
CA ARG A 109 -15.95 13.05 3.73
C ARG A 109 -15.66 14.45 3.27
N LEU A 110 -16.64 15.34 3.43
CA LEU A 110 -16.47 16.77 3.23
C LEU A 110 -15.79 17.38 4.47
N PRO A 111 -15.02 18.47 4.29
CA PRO A 111 -14.48 19.22 5.41
C PRO A 111 -15.61 19.66 6.36
N CYS A 112 -15.35 19.57 7.65
CA CYS A 112 -16.26 19.99 8.70
C CYS A 112 -15.64 21.19 9.42
N SER A 113 -16.32 22.34 9.42
CA SER A 113 -15.80 23.58 10.01
C SER A 113 -16.34 23.84 11.42
N SER A 114 -17.33 23.06 11.87
CA SER A 114 -17.95 23.21 13.19
C SER A 114 -18.28 21.86 13.81
N VAL A 115 -18.11 21.73 15.12
CA VAL A 115 -18.48 20.52 15.88
C VAL A 115 -19.98 20.18 15.78
N THR A 116 -20.84 21.18 15.54
CA THR A 116 -22.29 20.98 15.38
C THR A 116 -22.70 20.55 13.97
N GLU A 117 -21.79 20.64 13.00
CA GLU A 117 -22.08 20.28 11.62
C GLU A 117 -22.03 18.75 11.46
N PRO A 118 -23.06 18.12 10.89
CA PRO A 118 -23.05 16.68 10.66
C PRO A 118 -21.97 16.32 9.64
N VAL A 119 -21.36 15.15 9.82
CA VAL A 119 -20.43 14.59 8.82
C VAL A 119 -21.21 14.31 7.53
N ARG A 120 -20.75 14.89 6.43
CA ARG A 120 -21.34 14.71 5.09
C ARG A 120 -20.33 14.06 4.16
N GLU A 121 -20.85 13.30 3.20
CA GLU A 121 -20.05 12.61 2.18
C GLU A 121 -20.16 13.35 0.85
N GLN A 122 -19.17 13.15 -0.02
CA GLN A 122 -19.22 13.65 -1.38
C GLN A 122 -20.11 12.71 -2.22
N MET A 123 -21.12 13.27 -2.89
CA MET A 123 -22.04 12.51 -3.72
C MET A 123 -21.43 12.17 -5.09
N GLY A 124 -21.76 10.99 -5.60
CA GLY A 124 -21.33 10.51 -6.91
C GLY A 124 -20.03 9.70 -6.88
N PRO A 125 -19.44 9.42 -8.05
CA PRO A 125 -18.27 8.55 -8.17
C PRO A 125 -17.05 9.18 -7.51
N VAL A 126 -16.30 8.38 -6.76
CA VAL A 126 -15.08 8.86 -6.09
C VAL A 126 -13.96 9.05 -7.10
N LEU A 127 -13.64 10.31 -7.41
CA LEU A 127 -12.67 10.71 -8.43
C LEU A 127 -11.80 11.87 -7.97
N ASP A 128 -10.53 11.84 -8.36
CA ASP A 128 -9.61 12.97 -8.18
C ASP A 128 -9.79 14.00 -9.29
N THR A 129 -10.32 15.16 -8.90
CA THR A 129 -10.60 16.31 -9.77
C THR A 129 -9.34 17.08 -10.16
N THR A 130 -8.19 16.84 -9.51
CA THR A 130 -6.92 17.50 -9.83
C THR A 130 -6.20 16.87 -11.01
N CYS A 131 -6.58 15.64 -11.39
CA CYS A 131 -5.93 14.84 -12.44
C CYS A 131 -6.44 15.11 -13.87
N ASN A 132 -6.98 16.31 -14.14
CA ASN A 132 -7.42 16.75 -15.48
C ASN A 132 -8.35 15.77 -16.23
N ASP A 133 -9.23 15.06 -15.52
CA ASP A 133 -10.15 14.08 -16.09
C ASP A 133 -9.46 13.00 -16.97
N MET A 134 -8.29 12.52 -16.56
CA MET A 134 -7.57 11.44 -17.27
C MET A 134 -7.70 10.10 -16.55
N VAL A 135 -7.78 9.01 -17.32
CA VAL A 135 -7.87 7.64 -16.79
C VAL A 135 -6.82 6.74 -17.43
N CYS A 136 -6.11 5.99 -16.59
CA CYS A 136 -5.12 5.02 -17.03
C CYS A 136 -5.78 3.78 -17.63
N THR A 137 -5.05 3.12 -18.53
CA THR A 137 -5.49 1.90 -19.22
C THR A 137 -6.05 0.80 -18.29
N PRO A 138 -5.43 0.44 -17.14
CA PRO A 138 -5.95 -0.61 -16.26
C PRO A 138 -7.25 -0.22 -15.53
N CYS A 139 -7.40 1.06 -15.15
CA CYS A 139 -8.66 1.53 -14.57
C CYS A 139 -9.78 1.52 -15.62
N ARG A 140 -9.49 2.02 -16.83
CA ARG A 140 -10.44 2.03 -17.95
C ARG A 140 -10.91 0.64 -18.33
N SER A 141 -10.01 -0.35 -18.38
CA SER A 141 -10.37 -1.74 -18.72
C SER A 141 -11.27 -2.37 -17.67
N SER A 142 -11.00 -2.12 -16.38
CA SER A 142 -11.79 -2.62 -15.25
C SER A 142 -13.20 -2.00 -15.23
N ILE A 143 -13.30 -0.68 -15.40
CA ILE A 143 -14.59 0.04 -15.42
C ILE A 143 -15.45 -0.43 -16.60
N ARG A 144 -14.86 -0.67 -17.77
CA ARG A 144 -15.57 -1.22 -18.94
C ARG A 144 -16.15 -2.60 -18.69
N GLN A 145 -15.56 -3.37 -17.78
CA GLN A 145 -16.07 -4.67 -17.35
C GLN A 145 -17.09 -4.56 -16.21
N GLY A 146 -17.44 -3.34 -15.76
CA GLY A 146 -18.30 -3.12 -14.60
C GLY A 146 -17.64 -3.52 -13.28
N LYS A 147 -16.30 -3.54 -13.21
CA LYS A 147 -15.54 -3.90 -12.01
C LYS A 147 -14.84 -2.70 -11.42
N VAL A 148 -14.80 -2.63 -10.09
CA VAL A 148 -13.99 -1.63 -9.37
C VAL A 148 -12.51 -1.96 -9.55
N PRO A 149 -11.68 -1.03 -10.06
CA PRO A 149 -10.23 -1.23 -10.12
C PRO A 149 -9.63 -1.45 -8.72
N CYS A 150 -8.63 -2.31 -8.59
CA CYS A 150 -8.01 -2.67 -7.30
C CYS A 150 -7.50 -1.45 -6.51
N TYR A 151 -6.86 -0.50 -7.19
CA TYR A 151 -6.32 0.72 -6.59
C TYR A 151 -7.22 1.94 -6.78
N ALA A 152 -8.52 1.74 -7.04
CA ALA A 152 -9.46 2.85 -7.16
C ALA A 152 -9.59 3.60 -5.83
N LEU A 153 -9.77 4.91 -5.91
CA LEU A 153 -9.92 5.79 -4.75
C LEU A 153 -11.14 5.40 -3.90
N CYS A 154 -12.18 4.85 -4.52
CA CYS A 154 -13.36 4.32 -3.83
C CYS A 154 -13.08 3.13 -2.90
N ASN A 155 -11.91 2.47 -2.98
CA ASN A 155 -11.54 1.37 -2.09
C ASN A 155 -10.99 1.84 -0.73
N GLY A 156 -11.47 2.98 -0.22
CA GLY A 156 -10.93 3.58 1.01
C GLY A 156 -9.54 4.23 0.84
N LEU A 157 -9.12 4.46 -0.40
CA LEU A 157 -7.85 5.11 -0.75
C LEU A 157 -8.02 6.62 -1.01
N TRP A 158 -9.26 7.12 -0.96
CA TRP A 158 -9.56 8.54 -1.11
C TRP A 158 -9.11 9.34 0.12
N LEU A 159 -8.18 10.26 -0.10
CA LEU A 159 -7.77 11.25 0.89
C LEU A 159 -8.41 12.61 0.63
N GLY A 160 -8.67 12.94 -0.64
CA GLY A 160 -9.07 14.28 -1.08
C GLY A 160 -7.95 15.31 -0.91
N ASN A 161 -8.32 16.58 -1.00
CA ASN A 161 -7.38 17.68 -0.74
C ASN A 161 -7.07 17.73 0.76
N VAL A 162 -5.80 17.50 1.11
CA VAL A 162 -5.34 17.60 2.49
C VAL A 162 -5.35 19.07 2.91
N PRO A 163 -6.14 19.45 3.93
CA PRO A 163 -6.23 20.84 4.36
C PRO A 163 -4.89 21.31 4.94
N PRO A 164 -4.56 22.61 4.85
CA PRO A 164 -3.23 23.13 5.22
C PRO A 164 -2.86 22.83 6.68
N GLU A 165 -3.84 22.71 7.57
CA GLU A 165 -3.65 22.36 8.98
C GLU A 165 -3.16 20.91 9.17
N LEU A 166 -3.43 20.02 8.21
CA LEU A 166 -2.97 18.63 8.20
C LEU A 166 -1.74 18.42 7.31
N GLN A 167 -1.21 19.48 6.69
CA GLN A 167 0.02 19.43 5.92
C GLN A 167 1.24 19.56 6.84
N GLY A 168 2.30 18.78 6.57
CA GLY A 168 3.56 18.92 7.31
C GLY A 168 3.59 18.33 8.74
N LEU A 169 2.58 17.54 9.13
CA LEU A 169 2.54 16.90 10.45
C LEU A 169 3.80 16.08 10.75
N THR A 170 4.30 16.20 11.98
CA THR A 170 5.39 15.38 12.54
C THR A 170 4.96 13.91 12.65
N PHE A 171 5.94 13.02 12.83
CA PHE A 171 5.67 11.58 12.99
C PHE A 171 4.66 11.29 14.12
N TYR A 172 4.77 11.98 15.25
CA TYR A 172 3.88 11.79 16.40
C TYR A 172 2.49 12.34 16.14
N GLU A 173 2.36 13.51 15.51
CA GLU A 173 1.05 14.07 15.14
C GLU A 173 0.30 13.18 14.16
N ARG A 174 1.01 12.64 13.15
CA ARG A 174 0.43 11.64 12.23
C ARG A 174 -0.10 10.42 12.96
N LEU A 175 0.63 9.94 13.98
CA LEU A 175 0.19 8.80 14.79
C LEU A 175 -1.08 9.15 15.59
N LEU A 176 -1.17 10.37 16.14
CA LEU A 176 -2.33 10.84 16.90
C LEU A 176 -3.59 10.95 16.05
N VAL A 177 -3.48 11.44 14.81
CA VAL A 177 -4.64 11.60 13.89
C VAL A 177 -4.92 10.37 13.03
N SER A 178 -4.09 9.32 13.11
CA SER A 178 -4.26 8.10 12.32
C SER A 178 -5.56 7.38 12.67
N ARG A 179 -6.31 6.95 11.65
CA ARG A 179 -7.50 6.10 11.82
C ARG A 179 -7.15 4.75 12.44
N VAL A 180 -5.94 4.25 12.17
CA VAL A 180 -5.43 2.96 12.62
C VAL A 180 -4.16 3.18 13.43
N GLN A 181 -4.27 3.01 14.74
CA GLN A 181 -3.13 3.11 15.65
C GLN A 181 -2.52 1.73 15.85
N HIS A 182 -1.31 1.53 15.35
CA HIS A 182 -0.55 0.32 15.66
C HIS A 182 -0.02 0.41 17.08
N SER A 183 -0.55 -0.42 17.99
CA SER A 183 0.04 -0.61 19.31
C SER A 183 1.36 -1.37 19.16
N LYS A 184 2.49 -0.66 19.19
CA LYS A 184 3.82 -1.28 19.28
C LYS A 184 4.17 -1.49 20.74
N CYS A 185 4.47 -2.74 21.11
CA CYS A 185 4.98 -3.07 22.45
C CYS A 185 6.52 -3.13 22.41
N PHE A 186 7.17 -2.23 23.13
CA PHE A 186 8.62 -2.28 23.34
C PHE A 186 8.92 -2.96 24.65
N VAL A 187 9.65 -4.09 24.60
CA VAL A 187 9.98 -4.87 25.78
C VAL A 187 11.47 -4.73 26.05
N ARG A 188 11.81 -4.24 27.25
CA ARG A 188 13.21 -4.16 27.68
C ARG A 188 13.68 -5.53 28.13
N VAL A 189 14.64 -6.10 27.41
CA VAL A 189 15.21 -7.41 27.73
C VAL A 189 16.46 -7.25 28.60
N GLN A 190 16.59 -8.08 29.63
CA GLN A 190 17.74 -8.06 30.53
C GLN A 190 18.50 -9.39 30.45
N ARG A 191 19.82 -9.35 30.66
CA ARG A 191 20.64 -10.57 30.83
C ARG A 191 20.28 -11.23 32.16
N GLY A 192 19.61 -12.38 32.08
CA GLY A 192 19.38 -13.26 33.22
C GLY A 192 20.66 -13.96 33.63
N LYS A 193 20.98 -13.91 34.93
CA LYS A 193 22.07 -14.69 35.53
C LYS A 193 21.50 -16.05 35.93
N VAL A 194 21.60 -17.05 35.05
CA VAL A 194 21.39 -18.45 35.45
C VAL A 194 22.74 -18.96 35.95
N LYS A 195 22.80 -19.50 37.18
CA LYS A 195 24.03 -20.03 37.77
C LYS A 195 24.53 -21.21 36.92
N GLY A 196 25.64 -21.03 36.22
CA GLY A 196 26.45 -22.12 35.66
C GLY A 196 26.59 -22.20 34.15
N GLU A 197 25.64 -21.75 33.35
CA GLU A 197 25.71 -21.86 31.88
C GLU A 197 24.99 -20.70 31.18
N HIS A 198 25.58 -20.26 30.06
CA HIS A 198 25.12 -19.29 29.05
C HIS A 198 24.02 -18.28 29.47
N SER A 199 24.36 -16.98 29.44
CA SER A 199 23.43 -15.89 29.77
C SER A 199 22.18 -15.94 28.88
N LYS A 200 21.01 -16.23 29.48
CA LYS A 200 19.72 -16.17 28.79
C LYS A 200 19.16 -14.75 28.91
N LEU A 201 18.67 -14.22 27.80
CA LEU A 201 17.93 -12.97 27.78
C LEU A 201 16.49 -13.25 28.26
N VAL A 202 16.05 -12.55 29.31
CA VAL A 202 14.73 -12.74 29.93
C VAL A 202 14.01 -11.40 29.99
N ALA A 203 12.71 -11.42 29.68
CA ALA A 203 11.80 -10.29 29.86
C ALA A 203 10.42 -10.79 30.26
N ASN A 204 9.74 -10.04 31.13
CA ASN A 204 8.35 -10.29 31.50
C ASN A 204 7.47 -9.27 30.76
N VAL A 205 6.43 -9.75 30.12
CA VAL A 205 5.46 -8.92 29.40
C VAL A 205 4.08 -9.18 29.96
N VAL A 206 3.42 -8.14 30.44
CA VAL A 206 1.99 -8.16 30.74
C VAL A 206 1.32 -7.32 29.67
N ALA A 207 0.66 -7.98 28.72
CA ALA A 207 -0.06 -7.33 27.65
C ALA A 207 -1.57 -7.49 27.89
N TYR A 208 -2.30 -6.39 27.76
CA TYR A 208 -3.76 -6.38 27.78
C TYR A 208 -4.27 -6.33 26.34
N GLU A 209 -5.43 -6.93 26.11
CA GLU A 209 -6.11 -6.80 24.83
C GLU A 209 -6.50 -5.34 24.63
N ASN A 210 -5.89 -4.68 23.64
CA ASN A 210 -6.31 -3.37 23.21
C ASN A 210 -7.48 -3.58 22.24
N PRO A 211 -8.70 -3.08 22.51
CA PRO A 211 -9.85 -3.25 21.63
C PRO A 211 -9.60 -2.47 20.32
N THR A 212 -8.84 -3.09 19.43
CA THR A 212 -8.50 -2.55 18.12
C THR A 212 -9.41 -3.23 17.10
N PRO A 213 -10.11 -2.46 16.25
CA PRO A 213 -10.95 -3.05 15.22
C PRO A 213 -10.10 -3.90 14.27
N LYS A 214 -10.55 -5.12 13.95
CA LYS A 214 -9.93 -5.92 12.89
C LYS A 214 -10.20 -5.24 11.55
N ILE A 215 -9.14 -4.72 10.93
CA ILE A 215 -9.22 -3.97 9.67
C ILE A 215 -8.96 -4.88 8.46
N TYR A 216 -8.28 -6.01 8.67
CA TYR A 216 -7.98 -6.99 7.62
C TYR A 216 -8.74 -8.29 7.92
N ASN A 217 -9.32 -8.90 6.88
CA ASN A 217 -9.96 -10.22 6.92
C ASN A 217 -8.98 -11.29 6.48
#